data_AF-A0A090XCZ4-F1
#
_entry.id   AF-A0A090XCZ4-F1
#
_cell.length_a   1.000
_cell.length_b   1.000
_cell.length_c   1.000
_cell.angle_alpha   90.00
_cell.angle_beta   90.00
_cell.angle_gamma   90.00
#
_symmetry.space_group_name_H-M   'P 1'
#
loop_
_entity.id
_entity.type
_entity.pdbx_description
1 polymer ?
#
loop_
_entity_poly.entity_id
_entity_poly.type
_entity_poly.pdbx_seq_one_letter_code
_entity_poly.pdbx_strand_id
1 'polypeptide(L)'
;MLLLKVILVVLISEIDSGPAPSAKENEKGPECLPQESLINTTDADGCNYQLLPYFAEDGMGGGFLVIDCSKSCPEGTHQNVVDGNSCVATVDSLSREEATVTVGACDKGSCIPGNPPQHLTVTLMVEGEEEEE
;
A
#
# COMPACT_ATOMS: atom_id res chain seq x y z
N MET A 1 45.05 -52.18 -4.45
CA MET A 1 43.78 -51.49 -4.11
C MET A 1 44.06 -50.01 -4.19
N LEU A 2 43.22 -49.30 -4.96
CA LEU A 2 43.53 -48.05 -5.66
C LEU A 2 43.77 -46.84 -4.74
N LEU A 3 44.72 -46.01 -5.21
CA LEU A 3 45.17 -44.71 -4.73
C LEU A 3 44.04 -43.69 -4.47
N LEU A 4 44.17 -42.96 -3.36
CA LEU A 4 43.41 -41.73 -3.08
C LEU A 4 43.56 -40.74 -4.25
N LYS A 5 42.43 -40.26 -4.77
CA LYS A 5 42.37 -39.04 -5.58
C LYS A 5 41.61 -37.99 -4.79
N VAL A 6 42.37 -37.04 -4.25
CA VAL A 6 41.87 -35.77 -3.72
C VAL A 6 41.40 -34.95 -4.93
N ILE A 7 40.11 -34.62 -4.99
CA ILE A 7 39.57 -33.70 -5.99
C ILE A 7 39.27 -32.38 -5.27
N LEU A 8 40.17 -31.41 -5.49
CA LEU A 8 39.98 -30.02 -5.13
C LEU A 8 39.06 -29.39 -6.17
N VAL A 9 37.79 -29.14 -5.82
CA VAL A 9 36.88 -28.35 -6.67
C VAL A 9 36.83 -26.93 -6.12
N VAL A 10 37.59 -26.04 -6.76
CA VAL A 10 37.50 -24.60 -6.57
C VAL A 10 36.34 -24.12 -7.43
N LEU A 11 35.19 -23.82 -6.83
CA LEU A 11 34.17 -23.00 -7.48
C LEU A 11 34.39 -21.55 -7.05
N ILE A 12 34.94 -20.81 -8.01
CA ILE A 12 35.25 -19.39 -7.98
C ILE A 12 33.92 -18.63 -7.88
N SER A 13 33.78 -17.84 -6.82
CA SER A 13 32.68 -16.89 -6.65
C SER A 13 32.77 -15.81 -7.73
N GLU A 14 31.92 -15.89 -8.75
CA GLU A 14 31.63 -14.74 -9.60
C GLU A 14 30.46 -13.98 -8.96
N ILE A 15 30.80 -13.02 -8.10
CA ILE A 15 29.90 -11.90 -7.79
C ILE A 15 29.95 -10.98 -9.00
N ASP A 16 29.06 -11.18 -9.95
CA ASP A 16 28.75 -10.17 -10.94
C ASP A 16 28.10 -9.00 -10.19
N SER A 17 28.96 -8.07 -9.79
CA SER A 17 28.60 -6.77 -9.26
C SER A 17 28.05 -5.94 -10.42
N GLY A 18 26.87 -6.32 -10.91
CA GLY A 18 26.06 -5.45 -11.74
C GLY A 18 25.77 -4.15 -10.98
N PRO A 19 25.72 -3.00 -11.67
CA PRO A 19 25.47 -1.73 -11.01
C PRO A 19 24.18 -1.87 -10.20
N ALA A 20 24.25 -1.53 -8.91
CA ALA A 20 23.08 -1.40 -8.07
C ALA A 20 22.01 -0.64 -8.87
N PRO A 21 20.78 -1.15 -9.01
CA PRO A 21 19.72 -0.34 -9.56
C PRO A 21 19.66 0.90 -8.67
N SER A 22 20.05 2.02 -9.27
CA SER A 22 19.99 3.36 -8.69
C SER A 22 18.66 3.45 -7.95
N ALA A 23 18.73 3.68 -6.64
CA ALA A 23 17.60 3.73 -5.74
C ALA A 23 16.46 4.51 -6.41
N LYS A 24 15.43 3.79 -6.84
CA LYS A 24 14.12 4.38 -7.02
C LYS A 24 13.69 4.68 -5.59
N GLU A 25 13.63 5.97 -5.29
CA GLU A 25 13.08 6.51 -4.05
C GLU A 25 11.82 5.71 -3.69
N ASN A 26 11.74 5.28 -2.44
CA ASN A 26 10.80 4.28 -1.93
C ASN A 26 9.33 4.61 -2.27
N GLU A 27 8.83 4.16 -3.43
CA GLU A 27 7.38 4.11 -3.68
C GLU A 27 6.80 3.04 -2.76
N LYS A 28 6.37 3.48 -1.58
CA LYS A 28 5.78 2.62 -0.56
C LYS A 28 4.34 2.34 -1.00
N GLY A 29 4.01 1.06 -1.20
CA GLY A 29 2.64 0.66 -1.56
C GLY A 29 1.62 1.01 -0.47
N PRO A 30 0.32 1.00 -0.77
CA PRO A 30 -0.74 1.28 0.20
C PRO A 30 -0.75 0.31 1.39
N GLU A 31 -0.19 -0.89 1.24
CA GLU A 31 0.00 -1.91 2.30
C GLU A 31 0.76 -1.41 3.54
N CYS A 32 1.37 -0.25 3.42
CA CYS A 32 2.24 0.31 4.42
C CYS A 32 1.59 1.29 5.38
N LEU A 33 0.29 1.57 5.19
CA LEU A 33 -0.51 2.35 6.13
C LEU A 33 -0.83 1.50 7.39
N PRO A 34 -0.87 2.12 8.58
CA PRO A 34 -1.26 1.44 9.81
C PRO A 34 -2.70 0.93 9.71
N GLN A 35 -2.94 -0.33 10.09
CA GLN A 35 -4.25 -0.98 9.93
C GLN A 35 -5.31 -0.36 10.83
N GLU A 36 -4.91 0.17 11.99
CA GLU A 36 -5.75 0.91 12.93
C GLU A 36 -6.33 2.20 12.34
N SER A 37 -5.67 2.77 11.32
CA SER A 37 -6.18 3.95 10.60
C SER A 37 -7.09 3.60 9.43
N LEU A 38 -7.29 2.31 9.13
CA LEU A 38 -8.11 1.83 8.02
C LEU A 38 -9.46 1.31 8.53
N ILE A 39 -10.51 1.59 7.76
CA ILE A 39 -11.85 1.09 8.01
C ILE A 39 -12.09 -0.11 7.09
N ASN A 40 -12.36 -1.27 7.69
CA ASN A 40 -12.88 -2.42 6.97
C ASN A 40 -14.37 -2.20 6.68
N THR A 41 -14.76 -2.33 5.41
CA THR A 41 -16.15 -2.21 4.99
C THR A 41 -16.58 -3.43 4.18
N THR A 42 -17.88 -3.71 4.21
CA THR A 42 -18.50 -4.81 3.50
C THR A 42 -19.66 -4.25 2.68
N ASP A 43 -19.71 -4.56 1.38
CA ASP A 43 -20.84 -4.14 0.54
C ASP A 43 -22.07 -5.06 0.67
N ALA A 44 -23.13 -4.73 -0.09
CA ALA A 44 -24.37 -5.49 -0.09
C ALA A 44 -24.23 -6.94 -0.59
N ASP A 45 -23.17 -7.24 -1.35
CA ASP A 45 -22.86 -8.58 -1.87
C ASP A 45 -21.95 -9.37 -0.90
N GLY A 46 -21.60 -8.78 0.25
CA GLY A 46 -20.71 -9.39 1.24
C GLY A 46 -19.22 -9.26 0.92
N CYS A 47 -18.85 -8.42 -0.04
CA CYS A 47 -17.46 -8.22 -0.43
C CYS A 47 -16.77 -7.19 0.47
N ASN A 48 -15.58 -7.52 0.94
CA ASN A 48 -14.79 -6.73 1.89
C ASN A 48 -13.67 -5.95 1.20
N TYR A 49 -13.47 -4.72 1.64
CA TYR A 49 -12.38 -3.84 1.20
C TYR A 49 -12.07 -2.81 2.30
N GLN A 50 -10.95 -2.10 2.13
CA GLN A 50 -10.47 -1.13 3.12
C GLN A 50 -10.56 0.30 2.61
N LEU A 51 -10.87 1.20 3.53
CA LEU A 51 -10.98 2.64 3.31
C LEU A 51 -10.05 3.40 4.25
N LEU A 52 -9.40 4.44 3.72
CA LEU A 52 -8.67 5.45 4.48
C LEU A 52 -9.54 6.71 4.60
N PRO A 53 -10.03 7.06 5.80
CA PRO A 53 -10.72 8.32 6.01
C PRO A 53 -9.75 9.50 5.88
N TYR A 54 -10.23 10.62 5.36
CA TYR A 54 -9.51 11.89 5.40
C TYR A 54 -10.45 13.05 5.66
N PHE A 55 -9.91 14.11 6.23
CA PHE A 55 -10.62 15.34 6.53
C PHE A 55 -9.94 16.50 5.81
N ALA A 56 -10.71 17.41 5.24
CA ALA A 56 -10.18 18.64 4.70
C ALA A 56 -9.72 19.55 5.84
N GLU A 57 -8.66 20.34 5.61
CA GLU A 57 -8.06 21.19 6.63
C GLU A 57 -9.01 22.24 7.22
N ASP A 58 -10.07 22.61 6.50
CA ASP A 58 -11.09 23.54 6.98
C ASP A 58 -12.14 22.89 7.89
N GLY A 59 -12.06 21.58 8.13
CA GLY A 59 -12.97 20.81 8.97
C GLY A 59 -14.40 20.73 8.43
N MET A 60 -14.67 21.27 7.24
CA MET A 60 -16.01 21.27 6.61
C MET A 60 -16.13 20.27 5.46
N GLY A 61 -15.03 19.60 5.10
CA GLY A 61 -14.99 18.55 4.09
C GLY A 61 -14.30 17.29 4.59
N GLY A 62 -14.57 16.17 3.95
CA GLY A 62 -13.92 14.89 4.24
C GLY A 62 -14.42 13.82 3.27
N GLY A 63 -13.76 12.66 3.29
CA GLY A 63 -14.09 11.56 2.42
C GLY A 63 -13.33 10.29 2.76
N PHE A 64 -13.39 9.35 1.84
CA PHE A 64 -12.71 8.06 1.96
C PHE A 64 -11.92 7.80 0.69
N LEU A 65 -10.71 7.27 0.86
CA LEU A 65 -9.91 6.72 -0.22
C LEU A 65 -9.93 5.20 -0.11
N VAL A 66 -10.21 4.54 -1.21
CA VAL A 66 -10.09 3.09 -1.31
C VAL A 66 -8.61 2.69 -1.28
N ILE A 67 -8.25 1.71 -0.45
CA ILE A 67 -6.87 1.22 -0.32
C ILE A 67 -6.47 0.34 -1.50
N ASP A 68 -7.37 -0.56 -1.90
CA ASP A 68 -7.22 -1.41 -3.08
C ASP A 68 -8.50 -1.34 -3.91
N CYS A 69 -8.36 -1.09 -5.21
CA CYS A 69 -9.47 -1.09 -6.16
C CYS A 69 -10.01 -2.50 -6.45
N SER A 70 -9.52 -3.52 -5.74
CA SER A 70 -10.10 -4.85 -5.63
C SER A 70 -10.80 -5.06 -4.28
N LYS A 71 -11.88 -5.85 -4.28
CA LYS A 71 -12.61 -6.28 -3.08
C LYS A 71 -12.68 -7.79 -3.03
N SER A 72 -12.55 -8.33 -1.82
CA SER A 72 -12.56 -9.78 -1.55
C SER A 72 -13.97 -10.23 -1.19
N CYS A 73 -14.53 -11.13 -1.98
CA CYS A 73 -15.91 -11.57 -1.89
C CYS A 73 -16.03 -13.00 -1.29
N PRO A 74 -17.24 -13.41 -0.88
CA PRO A 74 -17.50 -14.79 -0.49
C PRO A 74 -17.06 -15.80 -1.57
N GLU A 75 -16.87 -17.05 -1.17
CA GLU A 75 -16.37 -18.14 -2.02
C GLU A 75 -14.96 -17.89 -2.60
N GLY A 76 -14.20 -16.94 -2.02
CA GLY A 76 -12.82 -16.64 -2.44
C GLY A 76 -12.73 -15.91 -3.79
N THR A 77 -13.83 -15.28 -4.22
CA THR A 77 -13.85 -14.51 -5.47
C THR A 77 -13.35 -13.09 -5.24
N HIS A 78 -12.84 -12.46 -6.30
CA HIS A 78 -12.43 -11.05 -6.29
C HIS A 78 -13.28 -10.27 -7.28
N GLN A 79 -13.67 -9.07 -6.89
CA GLN A 79 -14.36 -8.12 -7.76
C GLN A 79 -13.64 -6.77 -7.72
N ASN A 80 -13.93 -5.92 -8.70
CA ASN A 80 -13.42 -4.56 -8.69
C ASN A 80 -14.33 -3.67 -7.84
N VAL A 81 -13.71 -2.72 -7.15
CA VAL A 81 -14.38 -1.51 -6.69
C VAL A 81 -14.84 -0.72 -7.93
N VAL A 82 -15.95 0.03 -7.80
CA VAL A 82 -16.53 0.76 -8.93
C VAL A 82 -15.52 1.76 -9.50
N ASP A 83 -15.38 1.77 -10.82
CA ASP A 83 -14.48 2.69 -11.52
C ASP A 83 -14.83 4.15 -11.18
N GLY A 84 -13.79 4.99 -11.03
CA GLY A 84 -13.91 6.39 -10.64
C GLY A 84 -13.92 6.66 -9.14
N ASN A 85 -14.00 5.63 -8.28
CA ASN A 85 -13.80 5.83 -6.84
C ASN A 85 -12.38 6.33 -6.55
N SER A 86 -12.27 7.33 -5.66
CA SER A 86 -10.98 7.83 -5.19
C SER A 86 -10.22 6.75 -4.44
N CYS A 87 -8.92 6.63 -4.70
CA CYS A 87 -8.09 5.59 -4.13
C CYS A 87 -6.68 6.10 -3.79
N VAL A 88 -5.97 5.35 -2.95
CA VAL A 88 -4.56 5.58 -2.63
C VAL A 88 -3.72 4.92 -3.72
N ALA A 89 -3.06 5.71 -4.55
CA ALA A 89 -2.18 5.17 -5.59
C ALA A 89 -0.79 4.84 -5.02
N THR A 90 -0.23 5.74 -4.22
CA THR A 90 1.06 5.56 -3.52
C THR A 90 1.01 6.21 -2.16
N VAL A 91 1.82 5.69 -1.23
CA VAL A 91 2.13 6.36 0.05
C VAL A 91 3.48 7.03 -0.11
N ASP A 92 3.47 8.35 -0.22
CA ASP A 92 4.67 9.16 -0.50
C ASP A 92 5.50 9.38 0.77
N SER A 93 4.82 9.57 1.90
CA SER A 93 5.46 9.65 3.23
C SER A 93 4.56 9.11 4.32
N LEU A 94 5.16 8.61 5.39
CA LEU A 94 4.45 8.05 6.54
C LEU A 94 5.14 8.43 7.84
N SER A 95 4.40 9.06 8.74
CA SER A 95 4.78 9.32 10.13
C SER A 95 3.87 8.53 11.07
N ARG A 96 3.99 8.75 12.38
CA ARG A 96 3.08 8.15 13.37
C ARG A 96 1.66 8.70 13.21
N GLU A 97 1.54 10.01 12.98
CA GLU A 97 0.26 10.74 13.07
C GLU A 97 -0.29 11.10 11.69
N GLU A 98 0.52 11.02 10.63
CA GLU A 98 0.14 11.49 9.30
C GLU A 98 0.71 10.62 8.19
N ALA A 99 0.02 10.58 7.05
CA ALA A 99 0.54 10.04 5.80
C ALA A 99 0.32 11.05 4.67
N THR A 100 1.31 11.23 3.81
CA THR A 100 1.11 11.90 2.51
C THR A 100 0.91 10.83 1.46
N VAL A 101 -0.19 10.89 0.72
CA VAL A 101 -0.54 9.92 -0.31
C VAL A 101 -0.77 10.59 -1.65
N THR A 102 -0.44 9.90 -2.74
CA THR A 102 -0.90 10.30 -4.07
C THR A 102 -2.29 9.72 -4.31
N VAL A 103 -3.24 10.59 -4.63
CA VAL A 103 -4.63 10.22 -4.90
C VAL A 103 -4.81 9.85 -6.37
N GLY A 104 -5.53 8.77 -6.61
CA GLY A 104 -5.94 8.31 -7.94
C GLY A 104 -7.44 8.02 -8.02
N ALA A 105 -7.82 7.42 -9.14
CA ALA A 105 -9.16 6.87 -9.36
C ALA A 105 -9.06 5.41 -9.78
N CYS A 106 -9.99 4.58 -9.30
CA CYS A 106 -10.07 3.18 -9.73
C CYS A 106 -10.42 3.09 -11.22
N ASP A 107 -9.67 2.28 -11.97
CA ASP A 107 -9.98 1.85 -13.34
C ASP A 107 -9.64 0.37 -13.48
N LYS A 108 -10.67 -0.45 -13.68
CA LYS A 108 -10.56 -1.91 -13.88
C LYS A 108 -9.77 -2.62 -12.78
N GLY A 109 -9.98 -2.20 -11.53
CA GLY A 109 -9.35 -2.81 -10.36
C GLY A 109 -7.94 -2.31 -10.06
N SER A 110 -7.46 -1.28 -10.76
CA SER A 110 -6.19 -0.62 -10.44
C SER A 110 -6.43 0.84 -10.06
N CYS A 111 -5.65 1.36 -9.11
CA CYS A 111 -5.68 2.78 -8.77
C CYS A 111 -4.77 3.56 -9.72
N ILE A 112 -5.34 4.46 -10.52
CA ILE A 112 -4.60 5.26 -11.50
C ILE A 112 -4.41 6.68 -10.97
N PRO A 113 -3.17 7.15 -10.72
CA PRO A 113 -2.91 8.53 -10.31
C PRO A 113 -3.44 9.54 -11.33
N GLY A 114 -3.87 10.70 -10.83
CA GLY A 114 -4.15 11.85 -11.69
C GLY A 114 -2.90 12.36 -12.44
N ASN A 115 -3.13 13.13 -13.51
CA ASN A 115 -2.07 13.87 -14.20
C ASN A 115 -2.47 15.36 -14.31
N PRO A 116 -1.81 16.28 -13.57
CA PRO A 116 -0.68 16.00 -12.67
C PRO A 116 -1.09 15.19 -11.41
N PRO A 117 -0.14 14.50 -10.77
CA PRO A 117 -0.38 13.81 -9.51
C PRO A 117 -0.92 14.77 -8.45
N GLN A 118 -1.88 14.31 -7.65
CA GLN A 118 -2.45 15.07 -6.54
C GLN A 118 -2.05 14.40 -5.23
N HIS A 119 -1.47 15.17 -4.33
CA HIS A 119 -1.04 14.68 -3.03
C HIS A 119 -2.03 15.13 -1.96
N LEU A 120 -2.29 14.26 -0.99
CA LEU A 120 -3.14 14.51 0.15
C LEU A 120 -2.41 14.11 1.43
N THR A 121 -2.31 15.01 2.39
CA THR A 121 -1.90 14.66 3.75
C THR A 121 -3.14 14.25 4.53
N VAL A 122 -3.10 13.07 5.14
CA VAL A 122 -4.15 12.53 5.99
C VAL A 122 -3.63 12.37 7.40
N THR A 123 -4.44 12.74 8.39
CA THR A 123 -4.17 12.39 9.79
C THR A 123 -4.54 10.93 10.01
N LEU A 124 -3.58 10.16 10.50
CA LEU A 124 -3.74 8.77 10.89
C LEU A 124 -4.36 8.73 12.28
N MET A 125 -5.50 8.05 12.40
CA MET A 125 -6.05 7.74 13.71
C MET A 125 -5.20 6.64 14.31
N VAL A 126 -4.30 7.02 15.21
CA VAL A 126 -3.61 6.11 16.12
C VAL A 126 -4.43 6.05 17.39
N GLU A 127 -4.63 4.87 17.96
CA GLU A 127 -5.17 4.75 19.32
C GLU A 127 -4.26 5.55 20.27
N GLY A 128 -4.73 6.74 20.63
CA GLY A 128 -4.17 7.52 21.71
C GLY A 128 -4.58 6.85 23.01
N GLU A 129 -3.58 6.59 23.86
CA GLU A 129 -3.73 6.14 25.23
C GLU A 129 -4.96 6.80 25.86
N GLU A 130 -5.91 6.01 26.34
CA GLU A 130 -7.03 6.49 27.14
C GLU A 130 -6.43 7.34 28.27
N GLU A 131 -6.57 8.67 28.21
CA GLU A 131 -6.30 9.50 29.38
C GLU A 131 -7.37 9.12 30.41
N GLU A 132 -7.01 8.21 31.32
CA GLU A 132 -7.79 7.92 32.52
C GLU A 132 -7.89 9.22 33.34
N GLU A 133 -9.05 9.89 33.31
CA GLU A 133 -9.43 10.93 34.29
C GLU A 133 -9.69 10.36 35.68
#